data_AF-A0A1G3FQU9-F1
#
_entry.id   AF-A0A1G3FQU9-F1
#
_cell.length_a   1.000
_cell.length_b   1.000
_cell.length_c   1.000
_cell.angle_alpha   90.00
_cell.angle_beta   90.00
_cell.angle_gamma   90.00
#
_symmetry.space_group_name_H-M   'P 1'
#
loop_
_entity.id
_entity.type
_entity.pdbx_description
1 polymer ?
#
loop_
_entity_poly.entity_id
_entity_poly.type
_entity_poly.pdbx_seq_one_letter_code
_entity_poly.pdbx_strand_id
1 'polypeptide(L)'
;MCSVRPYTAADVNAWDALVGRSRNGNLLHRRGYMDYHADRFVDRSLIVERHGEPVAVFPANIRDNVVTSHGGLTYAGLVTTHALRAESTLGVFEQIAGHYRALGVERVIYKAVPHIFHTYPAEEDLYALHRLGARLQRRDLSSAIALRETFHFTQGRQRAVNKARKAGIRLQASAEPADFHALLTDVLRKHDTVPTHSLAELCLLQSRFPQHIVLHEARRDGALLAGVLVYDLGKVAHTQYMAVSEEGR
;
A
#
# COMPACT_ATOMS: atom_id res chain seq x y z
N MET A 1 9.39 20.57 20.46
CA MET A 1 10.12 20.60 19.19
C MET A 1 10.20 19.17 18.65
N CYS A 2 10.15 18.99 17.33
CA CYS A 2 10.33 17.67 16.72
C CYS A 2 11.78 17.49 16.25
N SER A 3 12.27 16.25 16.23
CA SER A 3 13.57 15.84 15.66
C SER A 3 13.37 14.76 14.61
N VAL A 4 14.27 14.72 13.62
CA VAL A 4 14.28 13.70 12.55
C VAL A 4 15.55 12.87 12.67
N ARG A 5 15.43 11.54 12.66
CA ARG A 5 16.57 10.62 12.66
C ARG A 5 16.38 9.45 11.68
N PRO A 6 17.46 8.81 11.21
CA PRO A 6 17.38 7.57 10.45
C PRO A 6 16.64 6.47 11.20
N TYR A 7 15.84 5.70 10.48
CA TYR A 7 15.35 4.39 10.91
C TYR A 7 16.53 3.41 11.04
N THR A 8 16.45 2.53 12.04
CA THR A 8 17.33 1.36 12.19
C THR A 8 16.49 0.10 12.41
N ALA A 9 17.06 -1.08 12.19
CA ALA A 9 16.34 -2.35 12.39
C ALA A 9 15.79 -2.52 13.82
N ALA A 10 16.42 -1.90 14.82
CA ALA A 10 15.95 -1.90 16.21
C ALA A 10 14.61 -1.16 16.38
N ASP A 11 14.27 -0.24 15.47
CA ASP A 11 13.05 0.56 15.52
C ASP A 11 11.81 -0.17 14.98
N VAL A 12 11.94 -1.41 14.46
CA VAL A 12 10.86 -2.15 13.78
C VAL A 12 9.54 -2.14 14.56
N ASN A 13 9.60 -2.41 15.87
CA ASN A 13 8.41 -2.47 16.73
C ASN A 13 7.81 -1.08 16.95
N ALA A 14 8.65 -0.05 17.16
CA ALA A 14 8.20 1.32 17.35
C ALA A 14 7.58 1.90 16.07
N TRP A 15 8.16 1.57 14.91
CA TRP A 15 7.65 1.93 13.60
C TRP A 15 6.27 1.31 13.35
N ASP A 16 6.14 -0.01 13.49
CA ASP A 16 4.88 -0.71 13.23
C ASP A 16 3.78 -0.31 14.23
N ALA A 17 4.14 -0.08 15.50
CA ALA A 17 3.23 0.48 16.49
C ALA A 17 2.76 1.89 16.14
N LEU A 18 3.63 2.72 15.53
CA LEU A 18 3.26 4.05 15.05
C LEU A 18 2.31 3.96 13.86
N VAL A 19 2.63 3.12 12.87
CA VAL A 19 1.75 2.89 11.71
C VAL A 19 0.37 2.43 12.18
N GLY A 20 0.29 1.53 13.16
CA GLY A 20 -0.98 1.04 13.71
C GLY A 20 -1.86 2.10 14.37
N ARG A 21 -1.29 3.19 14.90
CA ARG A 21 -2.03 4.31 15.51
C ARG A 21 -2.04 5.58 14.65
N SER A 22 -1.55 5.48 13.41
CA SER A 22 -1.43 6.62 12.51
C SER A 22 -2.77 7.01 11.87
N ARG A 23 -2.83 8.24 11.38
CA ARG A 23 -4.01 8.82 10.72
C ARG A 23 -4.12 8.41 9.25
N ASN A 24 -3.01 8.06 8.63
CA ASN A 24 -2.90 7.80 7.19
C ASN A 24 -2.06 6.57 6.82
N GLY A 25 -1.48 5.85 7.79
CA GLY A 25 -0.77 4.61 7.56
C GLY A 25 -1.70 3.40 7.52
N ASN A 26 -1.23 2.34 6.88
CA ASN A 26 -1.91 1.04 6.74
C ASN A 26 -0.87 -0.08 6.58
N LEU A 27 -1.32 -1.30 6.29
CA LEU A 27 -0.47 -2.48 6.10
C LEU A 27 0.79 -2.23 5.25
N LEU A 28 0.65 -1.48 4.15
CA LEU A 28 1.75 -1.26 3.19
C LEU A 28 2.94 -0.54 3.83
N HIS A 29 2.71 0.21 4.90
CA HIS A 29 3.71 0.99 5.60
C HIS A 29 4.38 0.21 6.74
N ARG A 30 3.94 -1.02 7.02
CA ARG A 30 4.57 -1.86 8.05
C ARG A 30 5.86 -2.46 7.53
N ARG A 31 6.86 -2.59 8.39
CA ARG A 31 8.18 -3.16 8.05
C ARG A 31 8.05 -4.59 7.55
N GLY A 32 7.19 -5.40 8.17
CA GLY A 32 6.91 -6.76 7.70
C GLY A 32 6.40 -6.83 6.24
N TYR A 33 5.78 -5.76 5.74
CA TYR A 33 5.41 -5.63 4.33
C TYR A 33 6.59 -5.05 3.55
N MET A 34 7.06 -3.85 3.87
CA MET A 34 8.14 -3.18 3.14
C MET A 34 9.41 -4.02 2.96
N ASP A 35 9.75 -4.85 3.95
CA ASP A 35 11.02 -5.58 3.96
C ASP A 35 10.96 -6.89 3.16
N TYR A 36 9.81 -7.27 2.56
CA TYR A 36 9.75 -8.43 1.66
C TYR A 36 10.68 -8.28 0.44
N HIS A 37 11.05 -7.05 0.12
CA HIS A 37 11.83 -6.63 -1.05
C HIS A 37 13.03 -5.76 -0.66
N ALA A 38 13.55 -5.94 0.56
CA ALA A 38 14.66 -5.16 1.09
C ALA A 38 15.95 -5.27 0.25
N ASP A 39 16.12 -6.37 -0.50
CA ASP A 39 17.22 -6.58 -1.44
C ASP A 39 17.18 -5.62 -2.64
N ARG A 40 15.98 -5.10 -2.99
CA ARG A 40 15.77 -4.23 -4.16
C ARG A 40 15.88 -2.74 -3.85
N PHE A 41 15.86 -2.35 -2.57
CA PHE A 41 15.75 -0.95 -2.16
C PHE A 41 16.71 -0.61 -1.02
N VAL A 42 17.60 0.36 -1.26
CA VAL A 42 18.48 0.90 -0.21
C VAL A 42 17.66 1.79 0.71
N ASP A 43 17.33 1.28 1.88
CA ASP A 43 16.50 1.98 2.85
C ASP A 43 17.15 3.29 3.35
N ARG A 44 16.36 4.36 3.33
CA ARG A 44 16.69 5.68 3.88
C ARG A 44 15.53 6.27 4.67
N SER A 45 14.68 5.40 5.21
CA SER A 45 13.52 5.78 6.01
C SER A 45 13.91 6.61 7.22
N LEU A 46 13.02 7.51 7.62
CA LEU A 46 13.22 8.42 8.75
C LEU A 46 12.12 8.23 9.80
N ILE A 47 12.49 8.45 11.07
CA ILE A 47 11.57 8.56 12.19
C ILE A 47 11.57 10.01 12.66
N VAL A 48 10.36 10.52 12.92
CA VAL A 48 10.12 11.85 13.48
C VAL A 48 9.68 11.67 14.93
N GLU A 49 10.41 12.30 15.84
CA GLU A 49 10.17 12.19 17.28
C GLU A 49 9.76 13.55 17.86
N ARG A 50 8.94 13.53 18.91
CA ARG A 50 8.57 14.70 19.70
C ARG A 50 8.66 14.30 21.17
N HIS A 51 9.57 14.95 21.92
CA HIS A 51 9.86 14.61 23.31
C HIS A 51 10.30 13.14 23.50
N GLY A 52 11.11 12.62 22.57
CA GLY A 52 11.59 11.23 22.60
C GLY A 52 10.60 10.18 22.06
N GLU A 53 9.36 10.57 21.77
CA GLU A 53 8.32 9.66 21.29
C GLU A 53 8.13 9.76 19.77
N PRO A 54 8.07 8.64 19.02
CA PRO A 54 7.74 8.65 17.60
C PRO A 54 6.34 9.22 17.33
N VAL A 55 6.28 10.26 16.49
CA VAL A 55 5.04 10.94 16.08
C VAL A 55 4.76 10.87 14.58
N ALA A 56 5.78 10.61 13.76
CA ALA A 56 5.63 10.25 12.35
C ALA A 56 6.77 9.35 11.87
N VAL A 57 6.54 8.68 10.75
CA VAL A 57 7.58 7.95 10.00
C VAL A 57 7.52 8.33 8.53
N PHE A 58 8.66 8.37 7.89
CA PHE A 58 8.80 8.64 6.46
C PHE A 58 9.44 7.40 5.78
N PRO A 59 8.63 6.46 5.27
CA PRO A 59 9.13 5.31 4.51
C PRO A 59 9.85 5.81 3.27
N ALA A 60 11.13 5.49 3.12
CA ALA A 60 11.93 6.00 2.03
C ALA A 60 13.04 5.05 1.60
N ASN A 61 13.38 5.09 0.31
CA ASN A 61 14.60 4.47 -0.20
C ASN A 61 15.34 5.48 -1.07
N ILE A 62 16.63 5.25 -1.25
CA ILE A 62 17.47 6.00 -2.17
C ILE A 62 17.84 5.14 -3.39
N ARG A 63 17.97 5.80 -4.53
CA ARG A 63 18.62 5.29 -5.73
C ARG A 63 19.34 6.46 -6.39
N ASP A 64 20.64 6.32 -6.61
CA ASP A 64 21.52 7.41 -7.04
C ASP A 64 21.36 8.62 -6.10
N ASN A 65 21.16 9.83 -6.62
CA ASN A 65 20.95 11.05 -5.82
C ASN A 65 19.46 11.36 -5.58
N VAL A 66 18.58 10.37 -5.70
CA VAL A 66 17.13 10.55 -5.57
C VAL A 66 16.56 9.70 -4.44
N VAL A 67 15.89 10.35 -3.50
CA VAL A 67 15.08 9.67 -2.49
C VAL A 67 13.64 9.59 -2.97
N THR A 68 13.01 8.45 -2.78
CA THR A 68 11.57 8.27 -3.03
C THR A 68 10.89 7.87 -1.72
N SER A 69 9.68 8.39 -1.45
CA SER A 69 8.84 7.88 -0.37
C SER A 69 8.37 6.46 -0.74
N HIS A 70 9.26 5.51 -0.47
CA HIS A 70 9.33 4.11 -0.89
C HIS A 70 8.99 3.81 -2.37
N GLY A 71 10.00 3.38 -3.12
CA GLY A 71 9.94 3.03 -4.53
C GLY A 71 9.04 1.83 -4.79
N GLY A 72 9.07 0.82 -3.92
CA GLY A 72 8.27 -0.40 -4.01
C GLY A 72 6.80 -0.26 -3.61
N LEU A 73 6.39 0.89 -3.05
CA LEU A 73 4.98 1.14 -2.69
C LEU A 73 4.30 2.07 -3.71
N THR A 74 3.02 1.84 -3.96
CA THR A 74 2.18 2.73 -4.79
C THR A 74 2.11 4.14 -4.19
N TYR A 75 2.05 4.22 -2.86
CA TYR A 75 2.11 5.42 -2.05
C TYR A 75 2.83 5.11 -0.73
N ALA A 76 3.41 6.11 -0.08
CA ALA A 76 4.01 5.93 1.24
C ALA A 76 3.96 7.21 2.08
N GLY A 77 4.25 8.36 1.46
CA GLY A 77 4.17 9.68 2.06
C GLY A 77 4.84 9.79 3.44
N LEU A 78 4.37 10.71 4.25
CA LEU A 78 4.70 10.86 5.66
C LEU A 78 3.54 10.28 6.46
N VAL A 79 3.79 9.19 7.19
CA VAL A 79 2.79 8.53 8.01
C VAL A 79 2.79 9.19 9.38
N THR A 80 1.67 9.78 9.78
CA THR A 80 1.62 10.67 10.94
C THR A 80 0.59 10.23 11.98
N THR A 81 0.89 10.47 13.24
CA THR A 81 -0.08 10.34 14.34
C THR A 81 -0.81 11.67 14.57
N HIS A 82 -1.81 11.67 15.47
CA HIS A 82 -2.50 12.90 15.91
C HIS A 82 -1.59 13.91 16.65
N ALA A 83 -0.40 13.49 17.07
CA ALA A 83 0.54 14.34 17.77
C ALA A 83 1.28 15.33 16.84
N LEU A 84 1.33 15.04 15.54
CA LEU A 84 1.94 15.94 14.55
C LEU A 84 0.86 16.85 13.95
N ARG A 85 1.02 18.17 14.14
CA ARG A 85 0.09 19.21 13.65
C ARG A 85 0.76 20.05 12.57
N ALA A 86 -0.05 20.78 11.80
CA ALA A 86 0.37 21.56 10.62
C ALA A 86 1.66 22.37 10.80
N GLU A 87 1.77 23.17 11.87
CA GLU A 87 2.98 23.97 12.15
C GLU A 87 4.22 23.09 12.33
N SER A 88 4.09 21.99 13.09
CA SER A 88 5.18 21.04 13.30
C SER A 88 5.51 20.27 12.03
N THR A 89 4.52 19.97 11.19
CA THR A 89 4.73 19.32 9.89
C THR A 89 5.63 20.15 8.98
N LEU A 90 5.44 21.48 8.91
CA LEU A 90 6.32 22.36 8.13
C LEU A 90 7.79 22.22 8.55
N GLY A 91 8.06 22.36 9.86
CA GLY A 91 9.41 22.23 10.40
C GLY A 91 10.00 20.82 10.22
N VAL A 92 9.16 19.78 10.25
CA VAL A 92 9.59 18.40 9.96
C VAL A 92 10.01 18.23 8.51
N PHE A 93 9.27 18.81 7.55
CA PHE A 93 9.65 18.75 6.14
C PHE A 93 10.96 19.50 5.86
N GLU A 94 11.22 20.62 6.53
CA GLU A 94 12.51 21.31 6.47
C GLU A 94 13.65 20.43 7.01
N GLN A 95 13.43 19.76 8.15
CA GLN A 95 14.40 18.82 8.72
C GLN A 95 14.66 17.60 7.82
N ILE A 96 13.61 17.03 7.21
CA ILE A 96 13.74 15.94 6.23
C ILE A 96 14.55 16.40 5.01
N ALA A 97 14.25 17.58 4.47
CA ALA A 97 15.00 18.15 3.35
C ALA A 97 16.46 18.42 3.71
N GLY A 98 16.72 18.96 4.90
CA GLY A 98 18.07 19.18 5.42
C GLY A 98 18.85 17.87 5.59
N HIS A 99 18.21 16.84 6.15
CA HIS A 99 18.79 15.51 6.31
C HIS A 99 19.25 14.93 4.97
N TYR A 100 18.37 14.91 3.97
CA TYR A 100 18.70 14.35 2.66
C TYR A 100 19.72 15.20 1.89
N ARG A 101 19.66 16.53 2.00
CA ARG A 101 20.66 17.41 1.39
C ARG A 101 22.06 17.13 1.94
N ALA A 102 22.19 16.89 3.24
CA ALA A 102 23.46 16.52 3.86
C ALA A 102 24.02 15.18 3.34
N LEU A 103 23.17 14.31 2.79
CA LEU A 103 23.54 13.06 2.14
C LEU A 103 23.78 13.20 0.62
N GLY A 104 23.78 14.42 0.08
CA GLY A 104 23.97 14.67 -1.35
C GLY A 104 22.74 14.38 -2.22
N VAL A 105 21.56 14.22 -1.62
CA VAL A 105 20.31 13.99 -2.36
C VAL A 105 19.90 15.27 -3.07
N GLU A 106 19.66 15.17 -4.37
CA GLU A 106 19.25 16.29 -5.23
C GLU A 106 17.73 16.41 -5.34
N ARG A 107 17.00 15.30 -5.15
CA ARG A 107 15.55 15.25 -5.34
C ARG A 107 14.87 14.27 -4.39
N VAL A 108 13.70 14.67 -3.89
CA VAL A 108 12.76 13.79 -3.19
C VAL A 108 11.51 13.60 -4.04
N ILE A 109 11.18 12.35 -4.37
CA ILE A 109 9.91 11.97 -5.00
C ILE A 109 8.94 11.57 -3.88
N TYR A 110 7.92 12.40 -3.68
CA TYR A 110 6.91 12.18 -2.65
C TYR A 110 5.63 11.59 -3.25
N LYS A 111 5.21 10.43 -2.74
CA LYS A 111 4.00 9.70 -3.12
C LYS A 111 2.99 9.81 -1.97
N ALA A 112 2.18 10.87 -1.99
CA ALA A 112 1.19 11.12 -0.93
C ALA A 112 0.22 9.95 -0.77
N VAL A 113 -0.18 9.66 0.47
CA VAL A 113 -1.17 8.61 0.73
C VAL A 113 -2.56 9.12 0.33
N PRO A 114 -3.29 8.44 -0.57
CA PRO A 114 -4.63 8.86 -0.96
C PRO A 114 -5.59 8.95 0.23
N HIS A 115 -6.41 10.01 0.27
CA HIS A 115 -7.34 10.31 1.37
C HIS A 115 -8.29 9.15 1.71
N ILE A 116 -8.65 8.31 0.74
CA ILE A 116 -9.55 7.17 0.97
C ILE A 116 -8.95 6.14 1.93
N PHE A 117 -7.62 6.05 2.00
CA PHE A 117 -6.92 5.16 2.93
C PHE A 117 -6.69 5.78 4.30
N HIS A 118 -7.03 7.06 4.50
CA HIS A 118 -6.86 7.73 5.77
C HIS A 118 -7.88 7.22 6.78
N THR A 119 -7.44 6.97 8.01
CA THR A 119 -8.32 6.72 9.15
C THR A 119 -8.86 8.02 9.74
N TYR A 120 -8.17 9.14 9.51
CA TYR A 120 -8.55 10.50 9.91
C TYR A 120 -7.94 11.52 8.90
N PRO A 121 -8.60 12.67 8.61
CA PRO A 121 -8.05 13.69 7.71
C PRO A 121 -6.60 14.08 8.06
N ALA A 122 -5.67 13.86 7.14
CA ALA A 122 -4.23 14.04 7.37
C ALA A 122 -3.54 14.51 6.09
N GLU A 123 -3.83 15.74 5.68
CA GLU A 123 -3.31 16.38 4.46
C GLU A 123 -2.33 17.54 4.77
N GLU A 124 -1.80 17.59 6.00
CA GLU A 124 -0.81 18.61 6.37
C GLU A 124 0.49 18.49 5.55
N ASP A 125 0.80 17.29 5.05
CA ASP A 125 1.89 17.02 4.12
C ASP A 125 1.70 17.73 2.79
N LEU A 126 0.50 17.71 2.21
CA LEU A 126 0.17 18.38 0.96
C LEU A 126 0.35 19.89 1.09
N TYR A 127 -0.09 20.47 2.21
CA TYR A 127 0.15 21.87 2.51
C TYR A 127 1.64 22.18 2.64
N ALA A 128 2.41 21.35 3.37
CA ALA A 128 3.85 21.54 3.53
C ALA A 128 4.59 21.47 2.19
N LEU A 129 4.26 20.49 1.33
CA LEU A 129 4.79 20.36 -0.02
C LEU A 129 4.50 21.59 -0.88
N HIS A 130 3.26 22.10 -0.83
CA HIS A 130 2.90 23.33 -1.52
C HIS A 130 3.74 24.52 -1.05
N ARG A 131 3.90 24.70 0.27
CA ARG A 131 4.71 25.78 0.86
C ARG A 131 6.19 25.69 0.49
N LEU A 132 6.71 24.48 0.30
CA LEU A 132 8.08 24.23 -0.16
C LEU A 132 8.25 24.37 -1.69
N GLY A 133 7.20 24.69 -2.43
CA GLY A 133 7.27 24.80 -3.89
C GLY A 133 7.46 23.45 -4.60
N ALA A 134 7.00 22.36 -3.99
CA ALA A 134 7.03 21.04 -4.62
C ALA A 134 6.22 21.05 -5.93
N ARG A 135 6.72 20.31 -6.93
CA ARG A 135 6.11 20.23 -8.26
C ARG A 135 5.33 18.93 -8.39
N LEU A 136 4.07 19.02 -8.84
CA LEU A 136 3.28 17.85 -9.18
C LEU A 136 3.89 17.15 -10.40
N GLN A 137 4.37 15.92 -10.21
CA GLN A 137 4.94 15.11 -11.29
C GLN A 137 3.94 14.09 -11.87
N ARG A 138 3.04 13.57 -11.04
CA ARG A 138 2.13 12.49 -11.40
C ARG A 138 0.83 12.60 -10.61
N ARG A 139 -0.28 12.23 -11.25
CA ARG A 139 -1.59 12.05 -10.61
C ARG A 139 -2.23 10.79 -11.15
N ASP A 140 -2.51 9.84 -10.26
CA ASP A 140 -3.18 8.60 -10.60
C ASP A 140 -4.67 8.67 -10.26
N LEU A 141 -5.49 7.96 -11.03
CA LEU A 141 -6.92 7.80 -10.76
C LEU A 141 -7.15 6.49 -10.01
N SER A 142 -8.09 6.49 -9.08
CA SER A 142 -8.60 5.27 -8.45
C SER A 142 -10.12 5.29 -8.51
N SER A 143 -10.72 4.11 -8.61
CA SER A 143 -12.17 3.91 -8.50
C SER A 143 -12.46 3.20 -7.18
N ALA A 144 -13.48 3.65 -6.47
CA ALA A 144 -13.87 3.09 -5.18
C ALA A 144 -15.38 2.95 -5.08
N ILE A 145 -15.81 1.98 -4.27
CA ILE A 145 -17.22 1.75 -3.94
C ILE A 145 -17.38 2.11 -2.46
N ALA A 146 -18.30 3.02 -2.17
CA ALA A 146 -18.65 3.39 -0.80
C ALA A 146 -19.46 2.25 -0.14
N LEU A 147 -18.76 1.23 0.37
CA LEU A 147 -19.40 0.03 0.95
C LEU A 147 -20.23 0.29 2.22
N ARG A 148 -20.08 1.47 2.83
CA ARG A 148 -20.89 1.92 3.99
C ARG A 148 -22.21 2.57 3.57
N GLU A 149 -22.37 2.85 2.28
CA GLU A 149 -23.60 3.39 1.70
C GLU A 149 -24.36 2.27 1.00
N THR A 150 -25.66 2.47 0.85
CA THR A 150 -26.47 1.55 0.05
C THR A 150 -26.01 1.60 -1.40
N PHE A 151 -25.48 0.50 -1.91
CA PHE A 151 -25.13 0.36 -3.32
C PHE A 151 -26.05 -0.66 -4.00
N HIS A 152 -26.30 -0.45 -5.29
CA HIS A 152 -27.09 -1.34 -6.11
C HIS A 152 -26.25 -1.84 -7.28
N PHE A 153 -26.34 -3.14 -7.56
CA PHE A 153 -25.80 -3.66 -8.80
C PHE A 153 -26.66 -3.19 -9.98
N THR A 154 -26.00 -2.89 -11.10
CA THR A 154 -26.72 -2.75 -12.37
C THR A 154 -27.42 -4.07 -12.69
N GLN A 155 -28.52 -4.01 -13.45
CA GLN A 155 -29.27 -5.23 -13.84
C GLN A 155 -28.37 -6.26 -14.53
N GLY A 156 -27.44 -5.81 -15.37
CA GLY A 156 -26.46 -6.68 -16.03
C GLY A 156 -25.55 -7.40 -15.03
N ARG A 157 -25.04 -6.68 -14.00
CA ARG A 157 -24.22 -7.28 -12.95
C ARG A 157 -25.01 -8.27 -12.10
N GLN A 158 -26.25 -7.96 -11.75
CA GLN A 158 -27.12 -8.87 -11.00
C GLN A 158 -27.38 -10.17 -11.79
N ARG A 159 -27.65 -10.07 -13.09
CA ARG A 159 -27.82 -11.24 -13.97
C ARG A 159 -26.55 -12.08 -14.06
N ALA A 160 -25.38 -11.46 -14.18
CA ALA A 160 -24.10 -12.16 -14.22
C ALA A 160 -23.82 -12.95 -12.92
N VAL A 161 -24.06 -12.34 -11.76
CA VAL A 161 -23.93 -13.03 -10.45
C VAL A 161 -24.88 -14.22 -10.36
N ASN A 162 -26.14 -14.05 -10.79
CA ASN A 162 -27.12 -15.14 -10.77
C ASN A 162 -26.75 -16.27 -11.76
N LYS A 163 -26.21 -15.92 -12.95
CA LYS A 163 -25.70 -16.90 -13.93
C LYS A 163 -24.57 -17.73 -13.32
N ALA A 164 -23.59 -17.09 -12.67
CA ALA A 164 -22.49 -17.77 -12.01
C ALA A 164 -22.97 -18.76 -10.94
N ARG A 165 -23.92 -18.34 -10.08
CA ARG A 165 -24.53 -19.22 -9.06
C ARG A 165 -25.23 -20.43 -9.69
N LYS A 166 -26.05 -20.21 -10.72
CA LYS A 166 -26.75 -21.29 -11.44
C LYS A 166 -25.80 -22.25 -12.16
N ALA A 167 -24.63 -21.77 -12.57
CA ALA A 167 -23.58 -22.58 -13.20
C ALA A 167 -22.75 -23.39 -12.20
N GLY A 168 -23.11 -23.39 -10.90
CA GLY A 168 -22.41 -24.19 -9.87
C GLY A 168 -21.08 -23.60 -9.40
N ILE A 169 -20.79 -22.34 -9.72
CA ILE A 169 -19.54 -21.69 -9.29
C ILE A 169 -19.61 -21.41 -7.79
N ARG A 170 -18.64 -21.93 -7.03
CA ARG A 170 -18.49 -21.73 -5.59
C ARG A 170 -17.37 -20.74 -5.29
N LEU A 171 -17.60 -19.90 -4.28
CA LEU A 171 -16.60 -18.97 -3.76
C LEU A 171 -15.95 -19.57 -2.51
N GLN A 172 -14.64 -19.44 -2.39
CA GLN A 172 -13.90 -19.85 -1.20
C GLN A 172 -12.71 -18.91 -0.95
N ALA A 173 -12.30 -18.78 0.31
CA ALA A 173 -11.01 -18.19 0.63
C ALA A 173 -9.91 -19.26 0.47
N SER A 174 -8.72 -18.86 0.07
CA SER A 174 -7.54 -19.72 -0.07
C SER A 174 -6.32 -19.08 0.60
N ALA A 175 -5.48 -19.91 1.22
CA ALA A 175 -4.16 -19.54 1.71
C ALA A 175 -3.03 -20.00 0.76
N GLU A 176 -3.38 -20.69 -0.33
CA GLU A 176 -2.45 -21.28 -1.29
C GLU A 176 -2.55 -20.52 -2.62
N PRO A 177 -1.65 -19.57 -2.91
CA PRO A 177 -1.78 -18.70 -4.06
C PRO A 177 -1.24 -19.31 -5.37
N ALA A 178 -0.80 -20.57 -5.38
CA ALA A 178 -0.13 -21.18 -6.53
C ALA A 178 -0.99 -21.20 -7.80
N ASP A 179 -2.19 -21.81 -7.74
CA ASP A 179 -3.14 -21.86 -8.86
C ASP A 179 -3.50 -20.44 -9.34
N PHE A 180 -3.74 -19.52 -8.40
CA PHE A 180 -4.08 -18.14 -8.71
C PHE A 180 -2.92 -17.39 -9.36
N HIS A 181 -1.68 -17.59 -8.91
CA HIS A 181 -0.50 -16.94 -9.47
C HIS A 181 -0.22 -17.42 -10.89
N ALA A 182 -0.40 -18.72 -11.15
CA ALA A 182 -0.32 -19.27 -12.51
C ALA A 182 -1.38 -18.62 -13.43
N LEU A 183 -2.64 -18.57 -12.98
CA LEU A 183 -3.72 -17.90 -13.72
C LEU A 183 -3.42 -16.41 -13.95
N LEU A 184 -2.98 -15.69 -12.92
CA LEU A 184 -2.62 -14.28 -13.00
C LEU A 184 -1.50 -14.05 -14.00
N THR A 185 -0.47 -14.91 -13.99
CA THR A 185 0.66 -14.86 -14.93
C THR A 185 0.18 -15.02 -16.36
N ASP A 186 -0.68 -15.99 -16.64
CA ASP A 186 -1.22 -16.22 -17.98
C ASP A 186 -2.11 -15.06 -18.46
N VAL A 187 -2.91 -14.47 -17.56
CA VAL A 187 -3.74 -13.29 -17.87
C VAL A 187 -2.87 -12.08 -18.19
N LEU A 188 -1.84 -11.81 -17.37
CA LEU A 188 -0.95 -10.66 -17.55
C LEU A 188 -0.04 -10.79 -18.77
N ARG A 189 0.35 -12.03 -19.15
CA ARG A 189 1.12 -12.28 -20.37
C ARG A 189 0.39 -11.78 -21.63
N LYS A 190 -0.95 -11.83 -21.66
CA LYS A 190 -1.77 -11.28 -22.76
C LYS A 190 -1.68 -9.75 -22.88
N HIS A 191 -1.11 -9.08 -21.87
CA HIS A 191 -0.88 -7.64 -21.81
C HIS A 191 0.63 -7.31 -21.75
N ASP A 192 1.50 -8.25 -22.18
CA ASP A 192 2.95 -8.11 -22.19
C ASP A 192 3.55 -7.68 -20.85
N THR A 193 2.96 -8.18 -19.75
CA THR A 193 3.40 -7.86 -18.38
C THR A 193 3.40 -9.10 -17.49
N VAL A 194 3.99 -8.98 -16.31
CA VAL A 194 4.14 -10.04 -15.31
C VAL A 194 3.62 -9.58 -13.95
N PRO A 195 3.23 -10.49 -13.04
CA PRO A 195 2.87 -10.12 -11.68
C PRO A 195 4.02 -9.37 -11.00
N THR A 196 3.72 -8.29 -10.26
CA THR A 196 4.77 -7.56 -9.51
C THR A 196 5.37 -8.41 -8.39
N HIS A 197 4.57 -9.31 -7.82
CA HIS A 197 5.01 -10.27 -6.80
C HIS A 197 5.19 -11.65 -7.43
N SER A 198 6.34 -12.26 -7.19
CA SER A 198 6.55 -13.69 -7.41
C SER A 198 5.63 -14.52 -6.50
N LEU A 199 5.48 -15.81 -6.82
CA LEU A 199 4.73 -16.74 -5.97
C LEU A 199 5.30 -16.81 -4.55
N ALA A 200 6.64 -16.87 -4.42
CA ALA A 200 7.31 -16.91 -3.13
C ALA A 200 7.05 -15.67 -2.29
N GLU A 201 7.07 -14.47 -2.91
CA GLU A 201 6.73 -13.22 -2.23
C GLU A 201 5.26 -13.19 -1.79
N LEU A 202 4.32 -13.68 -2.61
CA LEU A 202 2.92 -13.77 -2.20
C LEU A 202 2.72 -14.73 -1.03
N CYS A 203 3.35 -15.91 -1.04
CA CYS A 203 3.29 -16.86 0.07
C CYS A 203 3.84 -16.22 1.36
N LEU A 204 4.99 -15.54 1.27
CA LEU A 204 5.61 -14.84 2.40
C LEU A 204 4.71 -13.73 2.96
N LEU A 205 4.09 -12.94 2.07
CA LEU A 205 3.21 -11.86 2.49
C LEU A 205 1.92 -12.37 3.13
N GLN A 206 1.33 -13.44 2.59
CA GLN A 206 0.17 -14.09 3.20
C GLN A 206 0.52 -14.71 4.55
N SER A 207 1.71 -15.32 4.71
CA SER A 207 2.11 -15.89 5.99
C SER A 207 2.36 -14.82 7.06
N ARG A 208 2.88 -13.64 6.67
CA ARG A 208 3.07 -12.49 7.57
C ARG A 208 1.77 -11.79 7.93
N PHE A 209 0.82 -11.75 6.99
CA PHE A 209 -0.42 -10.98 7.12
C PHE A 209 -1.67 -11.79 6.73
N PRO A 210 -1.93 -12.95 7.37
CA PRO A 210 -2.98 -13.88 6.92
C PRO A 210 -4.39 -13.31 7.06
N GLN A 211 -4.57 -12.34 7.96
CA GLN A 211 -5.85 -11.64 8.13
C GLN A 211 -6.01 -10.44 7.18
N HIS A 212 -4.91 -9.93 6.63
CA HIS A 212 -4.93 -8.74 5.77
C HIS A 212 -4.75 -9.03 4.29
N ILE A 213 -4.15 -10.16 3.92
CA ILE A 213 -3.92 -10.53 2.51
C ILE A 213 -4.67 -11.83 2.24
N VAL A 214 -5.89 -11.68 1.74
CA VAL A 214 -6.84 -12.79 1.58
C VAL A 214 -7.09 -13.03 0.11
N LEU A 215 -6.82 -14.25 -0.35
CA LEU A 215 -7.18 -14.69 -1.69
C LEU A 215 -8.61 -15.25 -1.67
N HIS A 216 -9.46 -14.74 -2.54
CA HIS A 216 -10.78 -15.27 -2.82
C HIS A 216 -10.79 -15.90 -4.20
N GLU A 217 -11.25 -17.15 -4.28
CA GLU A 217 -11.31 -17.93 -5.50
C GLU A 217 -12.75 -18.25 -5.87
N ALA A 218 -13.03 -18.28 -7.18
CA ALA A 218 -14.25 -18.80 -7.76
C ALA A 218 -13.92 -20.10 -8.49
N ARG A 219 -14.47 -21.22 -8.03
CA ARG A 219 -14.19 -22.56 -8.56
C ARG A 219 -15.45 -23.28 -9.01
N ARG A 220 -15.30 -24.16 -10.00
CA ARG A 220 -16.32 -25.14 -10.43
C ARG A 220 -15.64 -26.49 -10.61
N ASP A 221 -16.17 -27.53 -9.97
CA ASP A 221 -15.63 -28.90 -10.04
C ASP A 221 -14.12 -28.99 -9.76
N GLY A 222 -13.62 -28.15 -8.84
CA GLY A 222 -12.21 -28.06 -8.46
C GLY A 222 -11.37 -27.11 -9.34
N ALA A 223 -11.81 -26.79 -10.55
CA ALA A 223 -11.12 -25.88 -11.45
C ALA A 223 -11.23 -24.42 -10.99
N LEU A 224 -10.11 -23.69 -11.02
CA LEU A 224 -10.05 -22.25 -10.73
C LEU A 224 -10.52 -21.43 -11.94
N LEU A 225 -11.65 -20.74 -11.80
CA LEU A 225 -12.21 -19.91 -12.87
C LEU A 225 -11.82 -18.45 -12.74
N ALA A 226 -11.75 -17.93 -11.51
CA ALA A 226 -11.32 -16.58 -11.22
C ALA A 226 -10.74 -16.47 -9.81
N GLY A 227 -9.88 -15.48 -9.59
CA GLY A 227 -9.35 -15.16 -8.27
C GLY A 227 -9.20 -13.66 -8.05
N VAL A 228 -9.33 -13.24 -6.81
CA VAL A 228 -9.13 -11.86 -6.35
C VAL A 228 -8.28 -11.90 -5.08
N LEU A 229 -7.10 -11.28 -5.14
CA LEU A 229 -6.27 -11.07 -3.95
C LEU A 229 -6.65 -9.72 -3.34
N VAL A 230 -7.23 -9.75 -2.15
CA VAL A 230 -7.70 -8.58 -1.42
C VAL A 230 -6.73 -8.23 -0.31
N TYR A 231 -6.34 -6.95 -0.25
CA TYR A 231 -5.62 -6.36 0.85
C TYR A 231 -6.61 -5.60 1.74
N ASP A 232 -6.79 -6.06 2.98
CA ASP A 232 -7.52 -5.34 4.01
C ASP A 232 -6.61 -4.30 4.66
N LEU A 233 -6.89 -3.04 4.32
CA LEU A 233 -6.19 -1.86 4.81
C LEU A 233 -6.97 -1.18 5.96
N GLY A 234 -7.84 -1.92 6.65
CA GLY A 234 -8.65 -1.47 7.77
C GLY A 234 -9.99 -0.88 7.32
N LYS A 235 -10.01 0.40 6.92
CA LYS A 235 -11.25 1.04 6.43
C LYS A 235 -11.55 0.73 4.97
N VAL A 236 -10.58 0.17 4.25
CA VAL A 236 -10.64 -0.06 2.80
C VAL A 236 -10.19 -1.48 2.49
N ALA A 237 -11.02 -2.22 1.74
CA ALA A 237 -10.60 -3.45 1.08
C ALA A 237 -10.11 -3.09 -0.33
N HIS A 238 -8.83 -3.35 -0.61
CA HIS A 238 -8.21 -3.08 -1.90
C HIS A 238 -8.02 -4.37 -2.69
N THR A 239 -8.59 -4.45 -3.89
CA THR A 239 -8.36 -5.57 -4.81
C THR A 239 -6.99 -5.40 -5.48
N GLN A 240 -5.95 -5.98 -4.88
CA GLN A 240 -4.56 -5.84 -5.33
C GLN A 240 -4.31 -6.58 -6.66
N TYR A 241 -4.92 -7.75 -6.83
CA TYR A 241 -4.91 -8.50 -8.09
C TYR A 241 -6.28 -9.08 -8.37
N MET A 242 -6.62 -9.16 -9.65
CA MET A 242 -7.81 -9.83 -10.17
C MET A 242 -7.42 -10.61 -11.42
N ALA A 243 -7.82 -11.87 -11.50
CA ALA A 243 -7.59 -12.69 -12.69
C ALA A 243 -8.82 -13.54 -12.98
N VAL A 244 -9.13 -13.69 -14.27
CA VAL A 244 -10.22 -14.54 -14.76
C VAL A 244 -9.72 -15.36 -15.93
N SER A 245 -9.96 -16.67 -15.84
CA SER A 245 -9.66 -17.64 -16.90
C SER A 245 -10.51 -17.35 -18.15
N GLU A 246 -10.22 -18.06 -19.24
CA GLU A 246 -11.06 -17.97 -20.45
C GLU A 246 -12.45 -18.58 -20.21
N GLU A 247 -12.51 -19.73 -19.55
CA GLU A 247 -13.75 -20.41 -19.17
C GLU A 247 -14.60 -19.58 -18.18
N GLY A 248 -13.95 -18.77 -17.35
CA GLY A 248 -14.61 -17.92 -16.37
C GLY A 248 -15.27 -16.65 -16.92
N ARG A 249 -15.01 -16.25 -18.18
CA ARG A 249 -15.60 -15.05 -18.81
C ARG A 249 -17.01 -15.31 -19.35
#